data_AF-A0A7X8XD68-F1
#
_entry.id   AF-A0A7X8XD68-F1
#
_cell.length_a   1.000
_cell.length_b   1.000
_cell.length_c   1.000
_cell.angle_alpha   90.00
_cell.angle_beta   90.00
_cell.angle_gamma   90.00
#
_symmetry.space_group_name_H-M   'P 1'
#
loop_
_entity.id
_entity.type
_entity.pdbx_description
1 polymer ?
#
loop_
_entity_poly.entity_id
_entity_poly.type
_entity_poly.pdbx_seq_one_letter_code
_entity_poly.pdbx_strand_id
1 'polypeptide(L)' 'MHITFGIFLDGSEWSSAGASIGTMVCGPLQMLQVFEGRLGLSAVQSNTPERINQYVEKIRAVAPAWCRASFG' A
#
# COMPACT_ATOMS: atom_id res chain seq x y z
N MET A 1 20.33 11.99 -2.46
CA MET A 1 19.93 10.75 -1.76
C MET A 1 20.72 9.62 -2.38
N HIS A 2 21.57 8.94 -1.62
CA HIS A 2 22.39 7.82 -2.06
C HIS A 2 21.78 6.54 -1.50
N ILE A 3 21.33 5.62 -2.35
CA ILE A 3 20.67 4.39 -1.94
C ILE A 3 21.57 3.21 -2.27
N THR A 4 21.96 2.47 -1.24
CA THR A 4 22.61 1.18 -1.38
C THR A 4 21.55 0.09 -1.30
N PHE A 5 21.23 -0.50 -2.45
CA PHE A 5 20.29 -1.59 -2.57
C PHE A 5 20.99 -2.95 -2.57
N GLY A 6 20.42 -3.93 -1.89
CA GLY A 6 20.91 -5.31 -1.94
C GLY A 6 19.82 -6.30 -1.57
N ILE A 7 19.75 -7.43 -2.29
CA ILE A 7 18.70 -8.45 -2.12
C ILE A 7 18.68 -9.03 -0.69
N PHE A 8 19.83 -9.08 -0.03
CA PHE A 8 19.99 -9.62 1.33
C PHE A 8 19.97 -8.53 2.42
N LEU A 9 19.62 -7.28 2.06
CA LEU A 9 19.65 -6.15 2.99
C LEU A 9 18.29 -5.87 3.63
N ASP A 10 17.27 -6.69 3.37
CA ASP A 10 15.99 -6.58 4.07
C ASP A 10 16.19 -6.87 5.56
N GLY A 11 15.80 -5.91 6.40
CA GLY A 11 16.03 -5.97 7.85
C GLY A 11 17.38 -5.41 8.29
N SER A 12 18.20 -4.88 7.39
CA SER A 12 19.42 -4.15 7.78
C SER A 12 19.02 -2.92 8.61
N GLU A 13 19.71 -2.73 9.72
CA GLU A 13 19.50 -1.55 10.56
C GLU A 13 19.89 -0.28 9.82
N TRP A 14 19.12 0.78 10.06
CA TRP A 14 19.48 2.10 9.59
C TRP A 14 20.84 2.50 10.14
N SER A 15 21.70 3.03 9.27
CA SER A 15 23.00 3.55 9.72
C SER A 15 22.76 4.67 10.73
N SER A 16 23.13 4.39 11.98
CA SER A 16 23.04 5.32 13.11
C SER A 16 24.21 6.33 13.15
N ALA A 17 25.10 6.30 12.15
CA ALA A 17 26.20 7.24 12.03
C ALA A 17 25.64 8.68 11.88
N GLY A 18 25.93 9.53 12.87
CA GLY A 18 25.36 10.87 13.07
C GLY A 18 25.67 11.95 12.01
N ALA A 19 25.96 11.56 10.77
CA ALA A 19 26.28 12.47 9.66
C ALA A 19 25.74 12.00 8.29
N SER A 20 24.82 11.03 8.25
CA SER A 20 24.34 10.44 6.99
C SER A 20 23.04 11.09 6.49
N ILE A 21 22.97 12.43 6.46
CA ILE A 21 21.85 13.12 5.79
C ILE A 21 21.84 12.70 4.33
N GLY A 22 20.86 11.87 3.96
CA GLY A 22 20.59 11.47 2.58
C GLY A 22 21.24 10.15 2.13
N THR A 23 21.77 9.30 3.01
CA THR A 23 22.15 7.92 2.61
C THR A 23 21.20 6.88 3.19
N MET A 24 20.78 5.90 2.38
CA MET A 24 19.86 4.82 2.76
C MET A 24 20.47 3.49 2.34
N VAL A 25 20.39 2.49 3.21
CA VAL A 25 20.68 1.09 2.89
C VAL A 25 19.37 0.33 3.03
N CYS A 26 18.94 -0.38 1.99
CA CYS A 26 17.67 -1.10 2.03
C CYS A 26 17.67 -2.36 1.16
N GLY A 27 16.86 -3.34 1.58
CA GLY A 27 16.48 -4.46 0.75
C GLY A 27 15.21 -4.23 -0.06
N PRO A 28 14.75 -5.25 -0.80
CA PRO A 28 13.54 -5.19 -1.62
C PRO A 28 12.29 -4.65 -0.90
N LEU A 29 11.98 -5.13 0.30
CA LEU A 29 10.76 -4.75 1.03
C LEU A 29 10.82 -3.29 1.49
N GLN A 30 11.95 -2.87 2.05
CA GLN A 30 12.14 -1.49 2.48
C GLN A 30 12.14 -0.52 1.29
N MET A 31 12.70 -0.93 0.14
CA MET A 31 12.68 -0.12 -1.07
C MET A 31 11.26 0.06 -1.62
N LEU A 32 10.42 -0.97 -1.56
CA LEU A 32 9.00 -0.86 -1.90
C LEU A 32 8.29 0.14 -1.00
N GLN A 33 8.49 0.07 0.31
CA GLN A 33 7.89 1.02 1.26
C GLN A 33 8.31 2.48 0.97
N VAL A 34 9.58 2.69 0.61
CA VAL A 34 10.08 4.01 0.23
C VAL A 34 9.39 4.52 -1.01
N PHE A 35 9.21 3.68 -2.03
CA PHE A 35 8.47 4.04 -3.22
C PHE A 35 7.00 4.32 -2.92
N GLU A 36 6.35 3.49 -2.11
CA GLU A 36 4.96 3.67 -1.73
C GLU A 36 4.75 5.01 -1.02
N GLY A 37 5.61 5.35 -0.07
CA GLY A 37 5.54 6.63 0.65
C GLY A 37 5.85 7.85 -0.23
N ARG A 38 6.87 7.75 -1.10
CA ARG A 38 7.29 8.88 -1.97
C ARG A 38 6.33 9.14 -3.13
N LEU A 39 5.75 8.08 -3.67
CA LEU A 39 4.82 8.16 -4.79
C LEU A 39 3.36 8.30 -4.31
N GLY A 40 3.12 8.29 -2.99
CA GLY A 40 1.77 8.34 -2.42
C GLY A 40 0.94 7.11 -2.77
N LEU A 41 1.57 5.97 -3.05
CA LEU A 41 0.92 4.70 -3.34
C LEU A 41 0.46 3.98 -2.07
N SER A 42 0.89 4.46 -0.90
CA SER A 42 0.29 4.15 0.39
C SER A 42 -1.11 4.78 0.47
N ALA A 43 -2.03 4.38 -0.40
CA ALA A 43 -3.43 4.77 -0.27
C ALA A 43 -3.94 4.29 1.10
N VAL A 44 -4.78 5.12 1.73
CA VAL A 44 -5.53 4.73 2.93
C VAL A 44 -6.18 3.38 2.63
N GLN A 45 -5.79 2.34 3.37
CA GLN A 45 -6.46 1.06 3.26
C GLN A 45 -7.89 1.27 3.75
N SER A 46 -8.81 1.48 2.81
CA SER A 46 -10.24 1.42 3.13
C SER A 46 -10.48 0.04 3.71
N ASN A 47 -10.94 0.01 4.96
CA ASN A 47 -11.31 -1.20 5.67
C ASN A 47 -12.14 -2.09 4.72
N THR A 48 -11.73 -3.35 4.49
CA THR A 48 -12.38 -4.25 3.53
C THR A 48 -13.91 -4.29 3.69
N PRO A 49 -14.46 -4.37 4.92
CA PRO A 49 -15.88 -4.12 5.21
C PRO A 49 -16.49 -2.86 4.60
N GLU A 50 -15.80 -1.72 4.69
CA GLU A 50 -16.23 -0.42 4.13
C GLU A 50 -16.38 -0.51 2.61
N ARG A 51 -15.43 -1.17 1.93
CA ARG A 51 -15.48 -1.37 0.48
C ARG A 51 -16.63 -2.26 0.07
N ILE A 52 -16.91 -3.32 0.84
CA ILE A 52 -18.05 -4.22 0.60
C ILE A 52 -19.34 -3.41 0.72
N ASN A 53 -19.49 -2.61 1.77
CA ASN A 53 -20.67 -1.76 1.96
C ASN A 53 -20.85 -0.78 0.79
N GLN A 54 -19.80 -0.05 0.41
CA GLN A 54 -19.84 0.89 -0.72
C GLN A 54 -20.20 0.18 -2.04
N TYR A 55 -19.68 -1.04 -2.25
CA TYR A 55 -19.98 -1.83 -3.44
C TYR A 55 -21.44 -2.29 -3.46
N VAL A 56 -21.97 -2.76 -2.33
CA VAL A 56 -23.37 -3.15 -2.18
C VAL A 56 -24.31 -1.97 -2.41
N GLU A 57 -23.99 -0.78 -1.87
CA GLU A 57 -24.80 0.42 -2.11
C GLU A 57 -24.83 0.81 -3.58
N LYS A 58 -23.67 0.80 -4.25
CA LYS A 58 -23.60 1.10 -5.69
C LYS A 58 -24.35 0.08 -6.53
N ILE A 59 -24.28 -1.21 -6.19
CA ILE A 59 -25.09 -2.23 -6.87
C ILE A 59 -26.57 -1.97 -6.62
N ARG A 60 -27.02 -1.71 -5.38
CA ARG A 60 -28.44 -1.44 -5.10
C ARG A 60 -28.98 -0.24 -5.88
N ALA A 61 -28.18 0.82 -6.03
CA ALA A 61 -28.57 2.01 -6.77
C ALA A 61 -28.70 1.78 -8.29
N VAL A 62 -28.00 0.80 -8.85
CA VAL A 62 -27.88 0.59 -10.30
C VAL A 62 -28.46 -0.76 -10.76
N ALA A 63 -28.77 -1.68 -9.84
CA ALA A 63 -29.06 -3.07 -10.14
C ALA A 63 -30.33 -3.23 -11.01
N PRO A 64 -30.19 -3.82 -12.20
CA PRO A 64 -31.31 -4.27 -13.01
C PRO A 64 -32.13 -5.32 -12.25
N ALA A 65 -33.42 -5.46 -12.60
CA ALA A 65 -34.35 -6.38 -11.93
C ALA A 65 -33.82 -7.82 -11.81
N TRP A 66 -33.04 -8.31 -12.78
CA TRP A 66 -32.48 -9.66 -12.76
C TRP A 66 -31.43 -9.89 -11.65
N CYS A 67 -30.73 -8.84 -11.21
CA CYS A 67 -29.69 -8.95 -10.18
C CYS A 67 -30.29 -9.02 -8.76
N ARG A 68 -31.50 -8.45 -8.56
CA ARG A 68 -32.24 -8.53 -7.28
C ARG A 68 -32.75 -9.94 -6.98
N ALA A 69 -33.03 -10.74 -8.00
CA ALA A 69 -33.54 -12.10 -7.83
C ALA A 69 -32.50 -13.11 -7.34
N SER A 70 -31.19 -12.81 -7.47
CA SER A 70 -30.11 -13.73 -7.09
C SER A 70 -29.69 -13.64 -5.62
N PHE A 71 -30.19 -12.65 -4.87
CA PHE A 71 -29.80 -12.39 -3.47
C PHE A 71 -31.01 -12.20 -2.53
N GLY A 72 -32.20 -12.68 -2.94
CA GLY A 72 -33.41 -12.71 -2.12
C GLY A 72 -33.48 -13.92 -1.21
#